data_AF-A0A2D3T2G2-F1
#
_entry.id   AF-A0A2D3T2G2-F1
#
_cell.length_a   1.000
_cell.length_b   1.000
_cell.length_c   1.000
_cell.angle_alpha   90.00
_cell.angle_beta   90.00
_cell.angle_gamma   90.00
#
_symmetry.space_group_name_H-M   'P 1'
#
loop_
_entity.id
_entity.type
_entity.pdbx_description
1 polymer ?
#
loop_
_entity_poly.entity_id
_entity_poly.type
_entity_poly.pdbx_seq_one_letter_code
_entity_poly.pdbx_strand_id
1 'polypeptide(L)'
;MKEIRYLLTAWGNWAGTRVGTEYPMSSWPVPMASSDIRPMLCDDKAQKIDRAVARLKQVDSLGYDIIVAYYRGKASCRAIGRALKKDHKSISGYLIRSEAYIAGQVDALLEG
;
A
#
# COMPACT_ATOMS: atom_id res chain seq x y z
N MET A 1 11.87 9.27 0.13
CA MET A 1 11.06 8.46 -0.81
C MET A 1 11.26 6.94 -0.70
N LYS A 2 12.48 6.41 -0.53
CA LYS A 2 12.65 4.94 -0.38
C LYS A 2 11.91 4.37 0.83
N GLU A 3 11.95 5.07 1.96
CA GLU A 3 11.20 4.73 3.18
C GLU A 3 9.68 4.68 2.95
N ILE A 4 9.10 5.66 2.25
CA ILE A 4 7.64 5.68 2.03
C ILE A 4 7.18 4.53 1.14
N ARG A 5 7.97 4.16 0.12
CA ARG A 5 7.67 3.03 -0.75
C ARG A 5 7.74 1.71 0.01
N TYR A 6 8.71 1.58 0.92
CA TYR A 6 8.81 0.42 1.80
C TYR A 6 7.61 0.33 2.74
N LEU A 7 7.23 1.43 3.38
CA LEU A 7 6.06 1.52 4.26
C LEU A 7 4.75 1.22 3.51
N LEU A 8 4.58 1.75 2.31
CA LEU A 8 3.41 1.47 1.46
C LEU A 8 3.38 0.02 0.99
N THR A 9 4.53 -0.58 0.71
CA THR A 9 4.63 -2.01 0.38
C THR A 9 4.27 -2.87 1.59
N ALA A 10 4.71 -2.50 2.79
CA ALA A 10 4.36 -3.17 4.04
C ALA A 10 2.85 -3.03 4.34
N TRP A 11 2.29 -1.82 4.18
CA TRP A 11 0.86 -1.57 4.31
C TRP A 11 0.03 -2.34 3.28
N GLY A 12 0.46 -2.41 2.02
CA GLY A 12 -0.24 -3.18 0.98
C GLY A 12 -0.34 -4.67 1.33
N ASN A 13 0.71 -5.25 1.92
CA ASN A 13 0.69 -6.62 2.43
C ASN A 13 -0.24 -6.77 3.65
N TRP A 14 -0.18 -5.83 4.60
CA TRP A 14 -1.04 -5.81 5.79
C TRP A 14 -2.54 -5.63 5.46
N ALA A 15 -2.87 -4.78 4.50
CA ALA A 15 -4.23 -4.55 4.03
C ALA A 15 -4.74 -5.72 3.17
N GLY A 16 -3.84 -6.49 2.55
CA GLY A 16 -4.14 -7.69 1.80
C GLY A 16 -4.49 -8.90 2.68
N THR A 17 -3.78 -9.08 3.80
CA THR A 17 -3.97 -10.23 4.71
C THR A 17 -5.27 -10.17 5.51
N ARG A 18 -5.89 -8.99 5.69
CA ARG A 18 -7.13 -8.82 6.47
C ARG A 18 -8.43 -9.03 5.69
N VAL A 19 -8.37 -9.35 4.39
CA VAL A 19 -9.57 -9.48 3.52
C VAL A 19 -10.06 -10.93 3.38
N GLY A 20 -9.35 -11.90 3.94
CA GLY A 20 -9.77 -13.30 3.96
C GLY A 20 -9.86 -13.84 5.37
N THR A 21 -10.99 -14.45 5.71
CA THR A 21 -11.19 -15.34 6.86
C THR A 21 -10.38 -16.63 6.72
N GLU A 22 -9.08 -16.54 6.44
CA GLU A 22 -8.16 -17.63 6.66
C GLU A 22 -7.50 -17.39 8.02
N TYR A 23 -8.07 -18.00 9.05
CA TYR A 23 -7.26 -18.43 10.18
C TYR A 23 -6.00 -19.07 9.58
N PRO A 24 -4.78 -18.71 9.99
CA PRO A 24 -3.66 -19.60 9.72
C PRO A 24 -4.04 -20.90 10.42
N MET A 25 -4.47 -21.91 9.65
CA MET A 25 -4.49 -23.28 10.14
C MET A 25 -3.04 -23.73 10.30
N SER A 26 -2.33 -23.14 11.25
CA SER A 26 -1.10 -23.68 11.81
C SER A 26 -1.50 -24.72 12.86
N SER A 27 -2.20 -25.77 12.43
CA SER A 27 -2.34 -27.04 13.16
C SER A 27 -1.50 -28.15 12.53
N TRP A 28 -0.54 -27.80 11.68
CA TRP A 28 0.52 -28.70 11.22
C TRP A 28 1.86 -27.99 11.31
N PRO A 29 2.93 -28.63 11.79
CA PRO A 29 4.27 -28.06 11.85
C PRO A 29 4.86 -28.08 10.44
N VAL A 30 4.32 -27.26 9.55
CA VAL A 30 4.98 -26.96 8.28
C VAL A 30 6.01 -25.88 8.60
N PRO A 31 7.30 -26.09 8.31
CA PRO A 31 8.30 -25.04 8.51
C PRO A 31 7.87 -23.89 7.59
N MET A 32 7.40 -22.77 8.17
CA MET A 32 7.22 -21.55 7.39
C MET A 32 8.57 -21.28 6.75
N ALA A 33 8.60 -21.34 5.42
CA ALA A 33 9.81 -21.07 4.66
C ALA A 33 10.35 -19.73 5.13
N SER A 34 11.58 -19.75 5.64
CA SER A 34 12.32 -18.63 6.23
C SER A 34 12.66 -17.51 5.23
N SER A 35 11.91 -17.40 4.14
CA SER A 35 12.06 -16.43 3.06
C SER A 35 10.94 -15.38 3.02
N ASP A 36 9.90 -15.51 3.86
CA ASP A 36 8.85 -14.50 3.99
C ASP A 36 9.25 -13.39 4.97
N ILE A 37 10.40 -12.74 4.70
CA ILE A 37 10.81 -11.48 5.32
C ILE A 37 9.92 -10.36 4.74
N ARG A 38 8.61 -10.52 4.87
CA ARG A 38 7.65 -9.46 4.54
C ARG A 38 7.69 -8.50 5.73
N PRO A 39 7.90 -7.20 5.51
CA PRO A 39 7.83 -6.24 6.60
C PRO A 39 6.44 -6.26 7.22
N MET A 40 6.30 -6.94 8.36
CA MET A 40 5.12 -6.84 9.20
C MET A 40 5.21 -5.50 9.92
N LEU A 41 4.52 -4.52 9.36
CA LEU A 41 4.33 -3.24 10.01
C LEU A 41 3.49 -3.45 11.28
N CYS A 42 3.90 -2.85 12.39
CA CYS A 42 3.12 -2.87 13.63
C CYS A 42 1.73 -2.27 13.38
N ASP A 43 0.67 -2.90 13.91
CA ASP A 43 -0.73 -2.55 13.65
C ASP A 43 -1.03 -1.05 13.84
N ASP A 44 -0.42 -0.40 14.84
CA ASP A 44 -0.56 1.05 15.08
C ASP A 44 -0.03 1.90 13.91
N LYS A 45 1.18 1.57 13.42
CA LYS A 45 1.79 2.25 12.27
C LYS A 45 1.00 1.98 10.99
N ALA A 46 0.51 0.75 10.82
CA ALA A 46 -0.32 0.38 9.68
C ALA A 46 -1.64 1.16 9.66
N GLN A 47 -2.28 1.33 10.82
CA GLN A 47 -3.50 2.11 10.95
C GLN A 47 -3.28 3.61 10.68
N LYS A 48 -2.14 4.17 11.09
CA LYS A 48 -1.78 5.57 10.76
C LYS A 48 -1.63 5.77 9.25
N ILE A 49 -0.95 4.85 8.58
CA ILE A 49 -0.83 4.87 7.11
C ILE A 49 -2.20 4.69 6.46
N ASP A 50 -3.02 3.76 6.94
CA ASP A 50 -4.35 3.51 6.40
C ASP A 50 -5.23 4.77 6.47
N ARG A 51 -5.19 5.50 7.59
CA ARG A 51 -5.85 6.81 7.73
C ARG A 51 -5.31 7.85 6.75
N ALA A 52 -4.00 7.88 6.51
CA ALA A 52 -3.40 8.79 5.53
C ALA A 52 -3.86 8.45 4.09
N VAL A 53 -3.94 7.16 3.74
CA VAL A 53 -4.47 6.71 2.44
C VAL A 53 -5.97 7.01 2.33
N ALA A 54 -6.75 6.84 3.40
CA ALA A 54 -8.17 7.18 3.42
C ALA A 54 -8.42 8.69 3.24
N ARG A 55 -7.54 9.55 3.78
CA ARG A 55 -7.56 10.99 3.53
C ARG A 55 -7.22 11.33 2.08
N LEU A 56 -6.29 10.60 1.45
CA LEU A 56 -6.00 10.77 0.02
C LEU A 56 -7.26 10.59 -0.84
N LYS A 57 -8.14 9.64 -0.50
CA LYS A 57 -9.41 9.43 -1.23
C LYS A 57 -10.31 10.68 -1.26
N GLN A 58 -10.26 11.53 -0.24
CA GLN A 58 -11.06 12.76 -0.19
C GLN A 58 -10.49 13.88 -1.08
N VAL A 59 -9.17 13.87 -1.30
CA VAL A 59 -8.47 14.89 -2.08
C VAL A 59 -8.33 14.48 -3.55
N ASP A 60 -7.98 13.21 -3.80
CA ASP A 60 -7.78 12.64 -5.13
C ASP A 60 -8.21 11.16 -5.15
N SER A 61 -9.46 10.94 -5.57
CA SER A 61 -10.04 9.60 -5.72
C SER A 61 -9.26 8.74 -6.72
N LEU A 62 -8.73 9.34 -7.80
CA LEU A 62 -7.96 8.63 -8.82
C LEU A 62 -6.58 8.20 -8.28
N GLY A 63 -5.91 9.08 -7.54
CA GLY A 63 -4.65 8.78 -6.88
C GLY A 63 -4.79 7.64 -5.87
N TYR A 64 -5.90 7.61 -5.12
CA TYR A 64 -6.25 6.51 -4.22
C TYR A 64 -6.38 5.18 -4.98
N ASP A 65 -7.19 5.11 -6.04
CA ASP A 65 -7.38 3.88 -6.81
C ASP A 65 -6.06 3.37 -7.41
N ILE A 66 -5.21 4.27 -7.90
CA ILE A 66 -3.89 3.92 -8.43
C ILE A 66 -2.98 3.33 -7.34
N ILE A 67 -2.94 3.94 -6.15
CA ILE A 67 -2.12 3.45 -5.03
C ILE A 67 -2.62 2.09 -4.52
N VAL A 68 -3.93 1.92 -4.39
CA VAL A 68 -4.51 0.64 -3.98
C VAL A 68 -4.21 -0.43 -5.03
N ALA A 69 -4.41 -0.16 -6.31
CA ALA A 69 -4.11 -1.10 -7.38
C ALA A 69 -2.61 -1.47 -7.42
N TYR A 70 -1.72 -0.51 -7.20
CA TYR A 70 -0.28 -0.73 -7.25
C TYR A 70 0.26 -1.49 -6.03
N TYR A 71 -0.07 -1.04 -4.81
CA TYR A 71 0.50 -1.58 -3.58
C TYR A 71 -0.26 -2.78 -3.02
N ARG A 72 -1.60 -2.77 -3.09
CA ARG A 72 -2.43 -3.90 -2.62
C ARG A 72 -2.66 -4.92 -3.73
N GLY A 73 -2.94 -4.46 -4.95
CA GLY A 73 -3.16 -5.34 -6.11
C GLY A 73 -1.87 -5.86 -6.77
N LYS A 74 -0.70 -5.37 -6.36
CA LYS A 74 0.62 -5.63 -7.00
C LYS A 74 0.59 -5.40 -8.52
N ALA A 75 -0.31 -4.52 -9.00
CA ALA A 75 -0.47 -4.25 -10.41
C ALA A 75 0.64 -3.31 -10.91
N SER A 76 1.25 -3.64 -12.05
CA SER A 76 2.23 -2.73 -12.66
C SER A 76 1.55 -1.47 -13.19
N CYS A 77 2.26 -0.33 -13.21
CA CYS A 77 1.75 0.91 -13.79
C CYS A 77 1.30 0.75 -15.27
N ARG A 78 1.80 -0.26 -15.99
CA ARG A 78 1.31 -0.62 -17.34
C ARG A 78 -0.06 -1.31 -17.31
N ALA A 79 -0.30 -2.18 -16.34
CA ALA A 79 -1.61 -2.82 -16.16
C ALA A 79 -2.67 -1.79 -15.75
N ILE A 80 -2.33 -0.88 -14.84
CA ILE A 80 -3.20 0.23 -14.43
C ILE A 80 -3.48 1.17 -15.62
N GLY A 81 -2.47 1.45 -16.45
CA GLY A 81 -2.62 2.24 -17.70
C GLY A 81 -3.60 1.65 -18.68
N ARG A 82 -3.53 0.33 -18.88
CA ARG A 82 -4.49 -0.38 -19.73
C ARG A 82 -5.91 -0.32 -19.18
N ALA A 83 -6.08 -0.49 -17.86
CA ALA A 83 -7.39 -0.43 -17.21
C ALA A 83 -8.01 0.97 -17.28
N LEU A 84 -7.21 2.02 -17.07
CA LEU A 84 -7.66 3.41 -17.06
C LEU A 84 -7.61 4.09 -18.44
N LYS A 85 -7.19 3.37 -19.50
CA LYS A 85 -6.94 3.92 -20.85
C LYS A 85 -6.08 5.19 -20.83
N LYS A 86 -5.11 5.28 -19.91
CA LYS A 86 -4.20 6.42 -19.75
C LYS A 86 -2.76 6.01 -20.02
N ASP A 87 -1.95 6.98 -20.45
CA ASP A 87 -0.53 6.77 -20.66
C ASP A 87 0.19 6.40 -19.35
N HIS A 88 1.18 5.51 -19.48
CA HIS A 88 1.98 5.04 -18.36
C HIS A 88 2.72 6.17 -17.64
N LYS A 89 3.19 7.20 -18.38
CA LYS A 89 3.86 8.37 -17.77
C LYS A 89 2.90 9.17 -16.91
N SER A 90 1.65 9.35 -17.35
CA SER A 90 0.63 10.02 -16.56
C SER A 90 0.40 9.29 -15.24
N ILE A 91 0.28 7.95 -15.27
CA ILE A 91 0.10 7.15 -14.05
C ILE A 91 1.30 7.22 -13.13
N SER A 92 2.52 7.16 -13.67
CA SER A 92 3.73 7.36 -12.86
C SER A 92 3.72 8.73 -12.17
N GLY A 93 3.22 9.77 -12.85
CA GLY A 93 3.06 11.11 -12.26
C GLY A 93 2.04 11.14 -11.12
N TYR A 94 0.86 10.53 -11.32
CA TYR A 94 -0.15 10.40 -10.26
C TYR A 94 0.39 9.60 -9.06
N LEU A 95 1.16 8.53 -9.33
CA LEU A 95 1.74 7.69 -8.29
C LEU A 95 2.76 8.47 -7.45
N ILE A 96 3.69 9.19 -8.09
CA ILE A 96 4.67 10.04 -7.37
C ILE A 96 3.98 11.12 -6.55
N ARG A 97 2.95 11.78 -7.11
CA ARG A 97 2.19 12.81 -6.39
C ARG A 97 1.47 12.25 -5.17
N SER A 98 0.87 11.08 -5.33
CA SER A 98 0.15 10.39 -4.26
C SER A 98 1.12 9.89 -3.18
N GLU A 99 2.28 9.36 -3.56
CA GLU A 99 3.37 8.99 -2.64
C GLU A 99 3.86 10.20 -1.82
N ALA A 100 4.03 11.35 -2.46
CA ALA A 100 4.45 12.58 -1.79
C ALA A 100 3.40 13.10 -0.80
N TYR A 101 2.12 13.04 -1.16
CA TYR A 101 1.03 13.41 -0.24
C TYR A 101 0.98 12.51 0.99
N ILE A 102 1.07 11.19 0.78
CA ILE A 102 1.08 10.23 1.91
C ILE A 102 2.32 10.43 2.76
N ALA A 103 3.49 10.70 2.16
CA ALA A 103 4.69 11.02 2.92
C ALA A 103 4.47 12.22 3.85
N GLY A 104 3.91 13.33 3.34
CA GLY A 104 3.61 14.49 4.16
C GLY A 104 2.57 14.22 5.26
N GLN A 105 1.56 13.39 5.00
CA GLN A 105 0.58 13.02 6.03
C GLN A 105 1.16 12.09 7.10
N VAL A 106 1.99 11.13 6.72
CA VAL A 106 2.63 10.22 7.66
C VAL A 106 3.61 10.98 8.56
N ASP A 107 4.36 11.92 7.99
CA ASP A 107 5.24 12.83 8.73
C ASP A 107 4.46 13.66 9.75
N ALA A 108 3.38 14.31 9.32
CA ALA A 108 2.48 15.08 10.19
C ALA A 108 1.79 14.24 11.28
N LEU A 109 1.59 12.93 11.07
CA LEU A 109 0.99 12.01 12.04
C LEU A 109 2.01 11.35 12.98
N LEU A 110 3.31 11.45 12.68
CA LEU A 110 4.40 10.91 13.49
C LEU A 110 5.05 11.97 14.38
N GLU A 111 5.00 13.25 14.00
CA GLU A 111 5.45 14.38 14.82
C GLU A 111 4.38 14.91 15.80
N GLY A 112 3.16 14.36 15.76
CA GLY A 112 2.01 14.76 16.60
C GLY A 112 1.75 13.89 17.82
#